data_AF-A0A971K0B6-F1
#
_entry.id   AF-A0A971K0B6-F1
#
_cell.length_a   1.000
_cell.length_b   1.000
_cell.length_c   1.000
_cell.angle_alpha   90.00
_cell.angle_beta   90.00
_cell.angle_gamma   90.00
#
_symmetry.space_group_name_H-M   'P 1'
#
loop_
_entity.id
_entity.type
_entity.pdbx_description
1 polymer ?
#
loop_
_entity_poly.entity_id
_entity_poly.type
_entity_poly.pdbx_seq_one_letter_code
_entity_poly.pdbx_strand_id
1 'polypeptide(L)'
;MLTTAAMIRLGKVYGNLMVDLTPVNAKLVVRSKRLIKQATGCTDEEANSAFEASGKRPKIAILMILLSIDAQEAIELDRRADGPISKAIALYHKRAAR
;
A
#
# COMPACT_ATOMS: atom_id res chain seq x y z
N MET A 1 18.78 15.56 -5.58
CA MET A 1 18.02 14.63 -4.71
C MET A 1 17.57 13.45 -5.55
N LEU A 2 17.99 12.22 -5.22
CA LEU A 2 17.93 11.08 -6.14
C LEU A 2 17.35 9.79 -5.53
N THR A 3 16.55 9.84 -4.46
CA THR A 3 16.35 8.62 -3.64
C THR A 3 14.95 8.24 -3.19
N THR A 4 13.87 8.94 -3.57
CA THR A 4 12.51 8.41 -3.29
C THR A 4 12.06 7.41 -4.35
N ALA A 5 12.25 7.73 -5.62
CA ALA A 5 11.89 6.84 -6.73
C ALA A 5 12.72 5.54 -6.79
N ALA A 6 14.00 5.61 -6.36
CA ALA A 6 14.88 4.45 -6.30
C ALA A 6 14.52 3.49 -5.15
N MET A 7 14.00 4.01 -4.02
CA MET A 7 13.60 3.20 -2.87
C MET A 7 12.29 2.43 -3.12
N ILE A 8 11.38 3.00 -3.91
CA ILE A 8 10.15 2.35 -4.38
C ILE A 8 10.48 1.18 -5.32
N ARG A 9 11.49 1.33 -6.20
CA ARG A 9 11.91 0.31 -7.18
C ARG A 9 12.56 -0.94 -6.60
N LEU A 10 13.06 -0.91 -5.37
CA LEU A 10 13.88 -2.00 -4.81
C LEU A 10 13.17 -2.83 -3.74
N GLY A 11 11.92 -2.49 -3.42
CA GLY A 11 11.09 -3.27 -2.48
C GLY A 11 11.63 -3.38 -1.04
N LYS A 12 12.67 -2.62 -0.71
CA LYS A 12 13.32 -2.63 0.60
C LYS A 12 12.82 -1.53 1.54
N VAL A 13 12.05 -0.55 1.03
CA VAL A 13 11.63 0.63 1.81
C VAL A 13 10.23 1.09 1.39
N TYR A 14 9.20 0.67 2.13
CA TYR A 14 8.36 1.67 2.82
C TYR A 14 8.89 1.80 4.25
N GLY A 15 10.19 1.99 4.43
CA GLY A 15 10.90 2.15 5.71
C GLY A 15 10.54 1.13 6.81
N ASN A 16 10.82 1.48 8.06
CA ASN A 16 10.35 0.82 9.29
C ASN A 16 8.82 0.95 9.50
N LEU A 17 8.02 1.04 8.43
CA LEU A 17 6.59 1.24 8.55
C LEU A 17 5.94 -0.13 8.70
N MET A 18 5.52 -0.44 9.93
CA MET A 18 4.53 -1.47 10.22
C MET A 18 3.22 -1.09 9.51
N VAL A 19 3.15 -1.38 8.21
CA VAL A 19 1.93 -1.20 7.39
C VAL A 19 0.93 -2.32 7.62
N ASP A 20 1.33 -3.38 8.31
CA ASP A 20 0.46 -4.46 8.80
C ASP A 20 -0.10 -4.13 10.19
N LEU A 21 -0.84 -3.04 10.24
CA LEU A 21 -1.42 -2.47 11.43
C LEU A 21 -2.92 -2.31 11.18
N THR A 22 -3.74 -2.91 12.05
CA THR A 22 -5.16 -2.55 12.15
C THR A 22 -5.28 -1.37 13.11
N PRO A 23 -5.59 -0.15 12.62
CA PRO A 23 -5.68 1.03 13.47
C PRO A 23 -6.94 0.94 14.34
N VAL A 24 -6.76 0.62 15.62
CA VAL A 24 -7.84 0.49 16.62
C VAL A 24 -8.21 1.82 17.30
N ASN A 25 -7.43 2.87 17.07
CA ASN A 25 -7.57 4.17 17.73
C ASN A 25 -7.23 5.32 16.77
N ALA A 26 -7.80 6.50 17.02
CA ALA A 26 -7.74 7.65 16.11
C ALA A 26 -6.31 8.06 15.74
N LYS A 27 -5.35 7.95 16.67
CA LYS A 27 -3.92 8.22 16.42
C LYS A 27 -3.33 7.29 15.36
N LEU A 28 -3.70 6.01 15.38
CA LEU A 28 -3.24 5.03 14.39
C LEU A 28 -3.94 5.24 13.04
N VAL A 29 -5.20 5.67 13.01
CA VAL A 29 -5.89 6.03 11.77
C VAL A 29 -5.18 7.19 11.05
N VAL A 30 -4.88 8.27 11.78
CA VAL A 30 -4.15 9.42 11.24
C VAL A 30 -2.75 9.01 10.76
N ARG A 31 -2.06 8.17 11.54
CA ARG A 31 -0.76 7.61 11.13
C ARG A 31 -0.91 6.82 9.83
N SER A 32 -1.85 5.89 9.75
CA SER A 32 -2.11 5.07 8.56
C SER A 32 -2.33 5.89 7.30
N LYS A 33 -3.16 6.93 7.37
CA LYS A 33 -3.41 7.85 6.24
C LYS A 33 -2.13 8.57 5.80
N ARG A 34 -1.33 9.02 6.76
CA ARG A 34 -0.01 9.62 6.48
C ARG A 34 0.95 8.62 5.82
N LEU A 35 0.93 7.35 6.24
CA LEU A 35 1.73 6.30 5.63
C LEU A 35 1.33 6.06 4.18
N ILE A 36 0.02 5.96 3.90
CA ILE A 36 -0.51 5.80 2.54
C ILE A 36 -0.04 6.96 1.67
N LYS A 37 -0.20 8.20 2.14
CA LYS A 37 0.24 9.39 1.41
C LYS A 37 1.74 9.43 1.15
N GLN A 38 2.55 9.14 2.16
CA GLN A 38 4.01 9.04 2.00
C GLN A 38 4.40 7.91 1.05
N ALA A 39 3.60 6.84 1.04
CA ALA A 39 3.89 5.67 0.25
C ALA A 39 3.59 5.89 -1.24
N THR A 40 2.44 6.48 -1.54
CA THR A 40 1.92 6.56 -2.90
C THR A 40 2.08 7.95 -3.51
N GLY A 41 2.33 8.97 -2.70
CA GLY A 41 2.38 10.37 -3.15
C GLY A 41 1.00 10.97 -3.48
N CYS A 42 -0.09 10.28 -3.12
CA CYS A 42 -1.47 10.70 -3.38
C CYS A 42 -1.90 11.91 -2.53
N THR A 43 -3.08 12.45 -2.83
CA THR A 43 -3.71 13.50 -2.01
C THR A 43 -4.29 12.95 -0.71
N ASP A 44 -4.60 13.82 0.26
CA ASP A 44 -5.25 13.38 1.51
C ASP A 44 -6.65 12.77 1.26
N GLU A 45 -7.34 13.25 0.22
CA GLU A 45 -8.66 12.76 -0.20
C GLU A 45 -8.57 11.34 -0.77
N GLU A 46 -7.59 11.09 -1.64
CA GLU A 46 -7.30 9.77 -2.19
C GLU A 46 -6.85 8.79 -1.09
N ALA A 47 -5.95 9.23 -0.21
CA ALA A 47 -5.51 8.42 0.93
C ALA A 47 -6.67 8.03 1.84
N ASN A 48 -7.57 8.97 2.13
CA ASN A 48 -8.77 8.71 2.92
C ASN A 48 -9.71 7.71 2.23
N SER A 49 -10.00 7.95 0.96
CA SER A 49 -10.93 7.13 0.19
C SER A 49 -10.41 5.69 0.06
N ALA A 50 -9.13 5.53 -0.28
CA ALA A 50 -8.50 4.22 -0.34
C ALA A 50 -8.42 3.54 1.03
N PHE A 51 -8.15 4.30 2.10
CA PHE A 51 -8.13 3.75 3.46
C PHE A 51 -9.50 3.20 3.89
N GLU A 52 -10.59 3.92 3.62
CA GLU A 52 -11.94 3.43 3.92
C GLU A 52 -12.32 2.25 3.00
N ALA A 53 -12.06 2.35 1.70
CA ALA A 53 -12.34 1.28 0.73
C ALA A 53 -11.57 -0.01 1.03
N SER A 54 -10.36 0.11 1.59
CA SER A 54 -9.53 -1.03 2.02
C SER A 54 -10.01 -1.72 3.29
N GLY A 55 -11.07 -1.22 3.94
CA GLY A 55 -11.52 -1.71 5.24
C GLY A 55 -10.56 -1.36 6.38
N LYS A 56 -9.98 -0.15 6.34
CA LYS A 56 -9.02 0.37 7.33
C LYS A 56 -7.69 -0.38 7.35
N ARG A 57 -7.26 -0.90 6.21
CA ARG A 57 -6.00 -1.66 6.06
C ARG A 57 -4.99 -0.87 5.22
N PRO A 58 -3.95 -0.28 5.83
CA PRO A 58 -3.02 0.61 5.12
C PRO A 58 -2.29 -0.09 3.97
N LYS A 59 -1.89 -1.35 4.20
CA LYS A 59 -1.23 -2.19 3.19
C LYS A 59 -2.08 -2.36 1.93
N ILE A 60 -3.37 -2.65 2.11
CA ILE A 60 -4.32 -2.84 1.00
C ILE A 60 -4.59 -1.51 0.30
N ALA A 61 -4.80 -0.42 1.04
CA ALA A 61 -4.98 0.91 0.46
C ALA A 61 -3.79 1.35 -0.42
N ILE A 62 -2.56 1.06 0.02
CA ILE A 62 -1.35 1.33 -0.76
C ILE A 62 -1.36 0.52 -2.06
N LEU A 63 -1.67 -0.78 -2.00
CA LEU A 63 -1.74 -1.63 -3.20
C LEU A 63 -2.82 -1.15 -4.18
N MET A 64 -4.00 -0.76 -3.68
CA MET A 64 -5.09 -0.22 -4.49
C MET A 64 -4.65 1.01 -5.28
N ILE A 65 -4.00 1.98 -4.62
CA ILE A 65 -3.54 3.21 -5.29
C ILE A 65 -2.38 2.94 -6.25
N LEU A 66 -1.38 2.13 -5.85
CA LEU A 66 -0.19 1.89 -6.68
C LEU A 66 -0.49 1.08 -7.94
N LEU A 67 -1.41 0.12 -7.85
CA LEU A 67 -1.74 -0.79 -8.93
C LEU A 67 -3.03 -0.40 -9.65
N SER A 68 -3.74 0.62 -9.14
CA SER A 68 -5.07 1.04 -9.61
C SER A 68 -6.07 -0.14 -9.66
N ILE A 69 -6.13 -0.91 -8.57
CA ILE A 69 -6.98 -2.11 -8.44
C ILE A 69 -7.99 -1.96 -7.30
N ASP A 70 -9.03 -2.79 -7.34
CA ASP A 70 -10.04 -2.83 -6.30
C ASP A 70 -9.53 -3.47 -5.00
N ALA A 71 -10.22 -3.19 -3.90
CA ALA A 71 -9.89 -3.71 -2.58
C ALA A 71 -9.86 -5.25 -2.55
N GLN A 72 -10.79 -5.90 -3.25
CA GLN A 72 -10.83 -7.37 -3.32
C GLN A 72 -9.59 -7.94 -4.02
N GLU A 73 -9.18 -7.34 -5.14
CA GLU A 73 -8.03 -7.80 -5.89
C GLU A 73 -6.73 -7.53 -5.13
N ALA A 74 -6.63 -6.38 -4.46
CA ALA A 74 -5.52 -6.07 -3.56
C ALA A 74 -5.41 -7.06 -2.39
N ILE A 75 -6.53 -7.47 -1.79
CA ILE A 75 -6.56 -8.49 -0.72
C ILE A 75 -6.11 -9.85 -1.27
N GLU A 76 -6.56 -10.23 -2.46
CA GLU A 76 -6.16 -11.50 -3.06
C GLU A 76 -4.66 -11.52 -3.41
N LEU A 77 -4.15 -10.42 -3.97
CA LEU A 77 -2.72 -10.24 -4.23
C LEU A 77 -1.90 -10.30 -2.96
N ASP A 78 -2.35 -9.64 -1.89
CA ASP A 78 -1.68 -9.68 -0.60
C ASP A 78 -1.63 -11.10 -0.02
N ARG A 79 -2.75 -11.82 -0.09
CA ARG A 79 -2.86 -13.22 0.35
C ARG A 79 -1.96 -14.17 -0.45
N ARG A 80 -1.88 -13.97 -1.77
CA ARG A 80 -1.00 -14.77 -2.66
C ARG A 80 0.47 -14.43 -2.47
N ALA A 81 0.77 -13.16 -2.18
CA ALA A 81 2.13 -12.72 -1.95
C ALA A 81 2.68 -13.28 -0.62
N ASP A 82 1.84 -13.39 0.42
CA ASP A 82 2.19 -13.89 1.75
C ASP A 82 3.58 -13.38 2.19
N GLY A 83 3.69 -12.05 2.28
CA GLY A 83 4.98 -11.39 2.45
C GLY A 83 4.94 -9.88 2.23
N PRO A 84 6.08 -9.26 1.85
CA PRO A 84 6.18 -7.81 1.69
C PRO A 84 5.37 -7.31 0.49
N ILE A 85 4.91 -6.04 0.56
CA ILE A 85 4.16 -5.35 -0.52
C ILE A 85 4.84 -5.50 -1.88
N SER A 86 6.18 -5.50 -1.90
CA SER A 86 6.99 -5.62 -3.12
C SER A 86 6.77 -6.94 -3.86
N LYS A 87 6.50 -8.03 -3.13
CA LYS A 87 6.19 -9.32 -3.71
C LYS A 87 4.79 -9.30 -4.36
N ALA A 88 3.83 -8.62 -3.75
CA ALA A 88 2.49 -8.43 -4.32
C ALA A 88 2.55 -7.62 -5.63
N ILE A 89 3.31 -6.52 -5.66
CA ILE A 89 3.53 -5.72 -6.88
C ILE A 89 4.18 -6.55 -7.99
N ALA A 90 5.24 -7.30 -7.66
CA ALA A 90 5.91 -8.17 -8.64
C ALA A 90 4.98 -9.27 -9.19
N LEU A 91 4.11 -9.83 -8.33
CA LEU A 91 3.12 -10.82 -8.73
C LEU A 91 2.08 -10.23 -9.69
N TYR A 92 1.61 -9.01 -9.42
CA TYR A 92 0.67 -8.30 -10.29
C TYR A 92 1.26 -8.06 -11.68
N HIS A 93 2.49 -7.52 -11.77
CA HIS A 93 3.14 -7.31 -13.06
C HIS A 93 3.39 -8.62 -13.83
N LYS A 94 3.72 -9.72 -13.13
CA LYS A 94 3.81 -11.05 -13.77
C LYS A 94 2.47 -11.54 -14.32
N ARG A 95 1.35 -11.18 -13.68
CA ARG A 95 0.00 -11.53 -14.13
C ARG A 95 -0.43 -10.69 -15.34
N ALA A 96 -0.10 -9.40 -15.36
CA ALA A 96 -0.45 -8.48 -16.43
C ALA A 96 0.39 -8.66 -17.72
N ALA A 97 1.59 -9.25 -17.61
CA ALA A 97 2.46 -9.52 -18.75
C ALA A 97 2.16 -10.85 -19.48
N ARG A 98 1.05 -11.51 -19.15
CA ARG A 98 0.58 -12.77 -19.74
C ARG A 98 -0.67 -12.54 -20.55
#